data_AF-A0A8T9CLC3-F1
#
_entry.id   AF-A0A8T9CLC3-F1
#
_cell.length_a   1.000
_cell.length_b   1.000
_cell.length_c   1.000
_cell.angle_alpha   90.00
_cell.angle_beta   90.00
_cell.angle_gamma   90.00
#
_symmetry.space_group_name_H-M   'P 1'
#
loop_
_entity.id
_entity.type
_entity.pdbx_description
1 polymer ?
#
loop_
_entity_poly.entity_id
_entity_poly.type
_entity_poly.pdbx_seq_one_letter_code
_entity_poly.pdbx_strand_id
1 'polypeptide(L)'
;MNNKFKIILWMILSALPALSYAQVKNIVTGEYSAVSKIITEKETLYPSDKILLVFDIDNTLLTSGTRIGGDIWYQWQTDKLPLKPDDSQKVPCLYENTISMLYELSPMQLTEPQLPTMLKQWQQKHTAFALTSRAPDTLFPTLRELKRNGIDFSSSALRKKEDTLPPFEKGKL
;
A
#
# COMPACT_ATOMS: atom_id res chain seq x y z
N MET A 1 -56.38 -7.43 -4.59
CA MET A 1 -55.09 -8.05 -4.96
C MET A 1 -55.04 -9.45 -4.38
N ASN A 2 -54.91 -10.49 -5.23
CA ASN A 2 -55.09 -11.89 -4.85
C ASN A 2 -53.97 -12.38 -3.91
N ASN A 3 -54.30 -13.05 -2.80
CA ASN A 3 -53.30 -13.48 -1.80
C ASN A 3 -52.21 -14.39 -2.39
N LYS A 4 -52.54 -15.17 -3.42
CA LYS A 4 -51.56 -15.99 -4.16
C LYS A 4 -50.47 -15.13 -4.84
N PHE A 5 -50.84 -13.95 -5.35
CA PHE A 5 -49.89 -13.04 -6.01
C PHE A 5 -48.94 -12.38 -5.00
N LYS A 6 -49.43 -12.06 -3.80
CA LYS A 6 -48.58 -11.56 -2.71
C LYS A 6 -47.58 -12.60 -2.23
N ILE A 7 -47.98 -13.86 -2.12
CA ILE A 7 -47.10 -14.96 -1.67
C ILE A 7 -46.00 -15.25 -2.70
N ILE A 8 -46.34 -15.25 -4.00
CA ILE A 8 -45.35 -15.43 -5.08
C ILE A 8 -44.36 -14.25 -5.12
N LEU A 9 -44.85 -13.02 -4.96
CA LEU A 9 -44.00 -11.82 -4.92
C LEU A 9 -43.05 -11.83 -3.70
N TRP A 10 -43.51 -12.31 -2.54
CA TRP A 10 -42.67 -12.47 -1.35
C TRP A 10 -41.62 -13.56 -1.52
N MET A 11 -41.95 -14.70 -2.15
CA MET A 11 -40.96 -15.75 -2.44
C MET A 11 -39.87 -15.27 -3.39
N ILE A 12 -40.22 -14.50 -4.42
CA ILE A 12 -39.27 -13.93 -5.38
C ILE A 12 -38.38 -12.87 -4.71
N LEU A 13 -38.93 -12.06 -3.80
CA LEU A 13 -38.14 -11.07 -3.04
C LEU A 13 -37.23 -11.71 -1.97
N SER A 14 -37.64 -12.84 -1.38
CA SER A 14 -36.82 -13.54 -0.38
C SER A 14 -35.67 -14.37 -0.96
N ALA A 15 -35.67 -14.62 -2.28
CA ALA A 15 -34.66 -15.41 -2.96
C ALA A 15 -33.42 -14.61 -3.42
N LEU A 16 -33.34 -13.31 -3.08
CA LEU A 16 -32.19 -12.46 -3.40
C LEU A 16 -31.48 -11.95 -2.13
N PRO A 17 -30.92 -12.81 -1.26
CA PRO A 17 -29.66 -12.43 -0.67
C PRO A 17 -28.64 -12.50 -1.81
N ALA A 18 -28.42 -11.38 -2.49
CA ALA A 18 -27.21 -11.22 -3.28
C ALA A 18 -26.06 -11.40 -2.29
N LEU A 19 -25.53 -12.62 -2.23
CA LEU A 19 -24.32 -12.94 -1.50
C LEU A 19 -23.21 -12.13 -2.18
N SER A 20 -23.03 -10.90 -1.69
CA SER A 20 -21.88 -10.07 -2.01
C SER A 20 -20.69 -10.70 -1.28
N TYR A 21 -20.17 -11.78 -1.85
CA TYR A 21 -18.90 -12.31 -1.44
C TYR A 21 -17.83 -11.31 -1.83
N ALA A 22 -16.93 -11.00 -0.91
CA ALA A 22 -15.72 -10.24 -1.22
C ALA A 22 -14.96 -10.98 -2.34
N GLN A 23 -14.91 -10.39 -3.52
CA GLN A 23 -14.17 -10.92 -4.65
C GLN A 23 -12.72 -10.45 -4.53
N VAL A 24 -11.80 -11.38 -4.31
CA VAL A 24 -10.36 -11.11 -4.32
C VAL A 24 -9.83 -11.41 -5.72
N LYS A 25 -9.19 -10.43 -6.35
CA LYS A 25 -8.52 -10.59 -7.64
C LYS A 25 -7.06 -10.21 -7.50
N ASN A 26 -6.17 -11.18 -7.73
CA ASN A 26 -4.74 -10.93 -7.81
C ASN A 26 -4.38 -10.56 -9.25
N ILE A 27 -3.71 -9.43 -9.42
CA ILE A 27 -3.23 -8.95 -10.72
C ILE A 27 -1.73 -8.73 -10.59
N VAL A 28 -0.96 -9.36 -11.48
CA VAL A 28 0.49 -9.20 -11.54
C VAL A 28 0.80 -8.19 -12.63
N THR A 29 1.46 -7.10 -12.27
CA THR A 29 1.92 -6.05 -13.18
C THR A 29 3.23 -5.47 -12.64
N GLY A 30 4.10 -5.03 -13.55
CA GLY A 30 5.31 -4.27 -13.22
C GLY A 30 5.16 -2.77 -13.42
N GLU A 31 3.95 -2.29 -13.74
CA GLU A 31 3.69 -0.88 -14.04
C GLU A 31 2.48 -0.33 -13.28
N TYR A 32 2.61 0.88 -12.73
CA TYR A 32 1.49 1.62 -12.12
C TYR A 32 0.45 2.11 -13.14
N SER A 33 0.80 2.18 -14.44
CA SER A 33 -0.14 2.46 -15.53
C SER A 33 -1.32 1.47 -15.53
N ALA A 34 -1.05 0.18 -15.27
CA ALA A 34 -2.05 -0.87 -15.14
C ALA A 34 -2.89 -0.69 -13.86
N VAL A 35 -2.27 -0.23 -12.76
CA VAL A 35 -2.97 0.10 -11.51
C VAL A 35 -3.98 1.24 -11.74
N SER A 36 -3.60 2.30 -12.45
CA SER A 36 -4.52 3.37 -12.86
C SER A 36 -5.73 2.83 -13.61
N LYS A 37 -5.51 1.93 -14.56
CA LYS A 37 -6.61 1.32 -15.32
C LYS A 37 -7.57 0.55 -14.41
N ILE A 38 -7.03 -0.22 -13.45
CA ILE A 38 -7.85 -0.95 -12.46
C ILE A 38 -8.66 0.01 -11.60
N ILE A 39 -8.06 1.11 -11.14
CA ILE A 39 -8.76 2.14 -10.37
C ILE A 39 -9.93 2.71 -11.20
N THR A 40 -9.69 3.09 -12.45
CA THR A 40 -10.75 3.60 -13.35
C THR A 40 -11.85 2.57 -13.61
N GLU A 41 -11.51 1.29 -13.78
CA GLU A 41 -12.50 0.22 -13.89
C GLU A 41 -13.36 0.12 -12.62
N LYS A 42 -12.76 0.24 -11.42
CA LYS A 42 -13.49 0.23 -10.15
C LYS A 42 -14.36 1.45 -9.95
N GLU A 43 -13.95 2.62 -10.43
CA GLU A 43 -14.77 3.84 -10.42
C GLU A 43 -16.08 3.68 -11.22
N THR A 44 -16.14 2.77 -12.20
CA THR A 44 -17.41 2.47 -12.92
C THR A 44 -18.40 1.64 -12.11
N LEU A 45 -17.90 0.93 -11.08
CA LEU A 45 -18.67 -0.02 -10.28
C LEU A 45 -19.00 0.52 -8.89
N TYR A 46 -18.16 1.38 -8.35
CA TYR A 46 -18.27 1.88 -6.98
C TYR A 46 -18.08 3.40 -6.94
N PRO A 47 -18.84 4.11 -6.07
CA PRO A 47 -18.57 5.51 -5.77
C PRO A 47 -17.13 5.72 -5.30
N SER A 48 -16.52 6.86 -5.63
CA SER A 48 -15.10 7.12 -5.34
C SER A 48 -14.74 7.04 -3.85
N ASP A 49 -15.67 7.39 -2.95
CA ASP A 49 -15.52 7.31 -1.48
C ASP A 49 -15.57 5.87 -0.93
N LYS A 50 -15.89 4.88 -1.78
CA LYS A 50 -15.90 3.45 -1.45
C LYS A 50 -14.68 2.71 -2.00
N ILE A 51 -13.75 3.43 -2.62
CA ILE A 51 -12.48 2.87 -3.12
C ILE A 51 -11.36 3.32 -2.18
N LEU A 52 -10.68 2.34 -1.58
CA LEU A 52 -9.54 2.53 -0.69
C LEU A 52 -8.27 2.05 -1.39
N LEU A 53 -7.25 2.90 -1.43
CA LEU A 53 -5.95 2.56 -1.97
C LEU A 53 -4.97 2.31 -0.82
N VAL A 54 -4.33 1.14 -0.82
CA VAL A 54 -3.36 0.75 0.20
C VAL A 54 -2.06 0.37 -0.51
N PHE A 55 -0.96 0.99 -0.10
CA PHE A 55 0.34 0.78 -0.70
C PHE A 55 1.31 0.23 0.33
N ASP A 56 2.09 -0.78 -0.03
CA ASP A 56 3.34 -1.04 0.67
C ASP A 56 4.38 0.05 0.31
N ILE A 57 5.50 0.12 1.03
CA ILE A 57 6.59 1.07 0.77
C ILE A 57 7.73 0.40 0.01
N ASP A 58 8.32 -0.65 0.57
CA ASP A 58 9.58 -1.22 0.09
C ASP A 58 9.41 -2.04 -1.20
N ASN A 59 10.11 -1.65 -2.25
CA ASN A 59 9.96 -2.17 -3.62
C ASN A 59 8.55 -2.03 -4.21
N THR A 60 7.71 -1.19 -3.59
CA THR A 60 6.40 -0.80 -4.09
C THR A 60 6.40 0.68 -4.47
N LEU A 61 6.63 1.57 -3.51
CA LEU A 61 6.76 3.02 -3.75
C LEU A 61 8.22 3.44 -3.88
N LEU A 62 9.07 2.90 -3.02
CA LEU A 62 10.47 3.24 -2.91
C LEU A 62 11.33 1.97 -2.92
N THR A 63 12.49 2.04 -3.53
CA THR A 63 13.53 1.00 -3.44
C THR A 63 14.84 1.62 -2.96
N SER A 64 15.76 0.80 -2.46
CA SER A 64 17.07 1.29 -2.05
C SER A 64 17.80 1.91 -3.24
N GLY A 65 18.32 3.12 -3.07
CA GLY A 65 19.20 3.75 -4.06
C GLY A 65 20.61 3.18 -4.06
N THR A 66 20.90 2.21 -3.18
CA THR A 66 22.22 1.58 -3.06
C THR A 66 22.11 0.06 -3.09
N ARG A 67 23.23 -0.60 -3.37
CA ARG A 67 23.29 -2.07 -3.37
C ARG A 67 23.10 -2.66 -1.96
N ILE A 68 23.56 -1.98 -0.92
CA ILE A 68 23.44 -2.41 0.48
C ILE A 68 22.09 -1.94 1.03
N GLY A 69 21.41 -2.77 1.81
CA GLY A 69 20.07 -2.46 2.34
C GLY A 69 18.95 -2.54 1.32
N GLY A 70 19.24 -2.89 0.06
CA GLY A 70 18.23 -3.26 -0.93
C GLY A 70 17.70 -4.68 -0.70
N ASP A 71 16.56 -5.00 -1.33
CA ASP A 71 15.91 -6.30 -1.21
C ASP A 71 16.82 -7.47 -1.61
N ILE A 72 17.53 -7.35 -2.74
CA ILE A 72 18.48 -8.39 -3.18
C ILE A 72 19.57 -8.61 -2.12
N TRP A 73 20.13 -7.54 -1.54
CA TRP A 73 21.16 -7.66 -0.51
C TRP A 73 20.60 -8.30 0.76
N TYR A 74 19.38 -7.97 1.14
CA TYR A 74 18.72 -8.56 2.29
C TYR A 74 18.36 -10.04 2.08
N GLN A 75 17.86 -10.41 0.90
CA GLN A 75 17.63 -11.80 0.52
C GLN A 75 18.94 -12.59 0.48
N TRP A 76 20.03 -11.97 0.06
CA TRP A 76 21.37 -12.56 0.13
C TRP A 76 21.80 -12.79 1.59
N GLN A 77 21.71 -11.77 2.46
CA GLN A 77 22.05 -11.88 3.90
C GLN A 77 21.24 -12.97 4.64
N THR A 78 20.04 -13.28 4.16
CA THR A 78 19.12 -14.26 4.77
C THR A 78 19.15 -15.62 4.07
N ASP A 79 20.20 -15.91 3.28
CA ASP A 79 20.39 -17.17 2.57
C ASP A 79 19.22 -17.54 1.63
N LYS A 80 18.48 -16.57 1.09
CA LYS A 80 17.35 -16.82 0.16
C LYS A 80 17.76 -16.89 -1.31
N LEU A 81 18.90 -16.30 -1.68
CA LEU A 81 19.41 -16.33 -3.06
C LEU A 81 20.28 -17.57 -3.34
N PRO A 82 20.47 -17.99 -4.61
CA PRO A 82 21.34 -19.12 -4.94
C PRO A 82 22.80 -18.94 -4.49
N LEU A 83 23.35 -17.74 -4.70
CA LEU A 83 24.65 -17.35 -4.15
C LEU A 83 24.47 -16.99 -2.67
N LYS A 84 25.23 -17.63 -1.77
CA LYS A 84 25.14 -17.41 -0.32
C LYS A 84 26.29 -16.52 0.17
N PRO A 85 26.07 -15.68 1.19
CA PRO A 85 27.17 -15.04 1.91
C PRO A 85 27.93 -16.11 2.71
N ASP A 86 29.24 -15.95 2.83
CA ASP A 86 29.99 -16.63 3.89
C ASP A 86 29.78 -15.92 5.24
N ASP A 87 30.23 -16.54 6.34
CA ASP A 87 30.03 -15.99 7.68
C ASP A 87 30.70 -14.62 7.90
N SER A 88 31.80 -14.34 7.18
CA SER A 88 32.49 -13.03 7.26
C SER A 88 31.73 -11.92 6.53
N GLN A 89 30.84 -12.31 5.61
CA GLN A 89 29.99 -11.42 4.83
C GLN A 89 28.63 -11.15 5.48
N LYS A 90 28.24 -11.94 6.48
CA LYS A 90 26.99 -11.74 7.22
C LYS A 90 27.11 -10.60 8.21
N VAL A 91 26.11 -9.73 8.22
CA VAL A 91 26.01 -8.66 9.22
C VAL A 91 25.30 -9.18 10.47
N PRO A 92 25.90 -9.04 11.67
CA PRO A 92 25.23 -9.39 12.91
C PRO A 92 24.05 -8.46 13.18
N CYS A 93 23.03 -8.93 13.89
CA CYS A 93 21.87 -8.13 14.29
C CYS A 93 21.15 -7.45 13.10
N LEU A 94 21.07 -8.15 11.95
CA LEU A 94 20.50 -7.65 10.69
C LEU A 94 19.14 -6.95 10.89
N TYR A 95 18.27 -7.56 11.68
CA TYR A 95 16.90 -7.10 11.93
C TYR A 95 16.77 -6.07 13.05
N GLU A 96 17.71 -6.08 14.00
CA GLU A 96 17.62 -5.28 15.22
C GLU A 96 18.21 -3.89 14.99
N ASN A 97 19.40 -3.83 14.40
CA ASN A 97 20.17 -2.59 14.29
C ASN A 97 20.52 -2.26 12.84
N THR A 98 20.94 -3.26 12.05
CA THR A 98 21.50 -2.97 10.72
C THR A 98 20.47 -2.41 9.76
N ILE A 99 19.28 -3.00 9.69
CA ILE A 99 18.23 -2.54 8.78
C ILE A 99 17.76 -1.13 9.12
N SER A 100 17.52 -0.83 10.40
CA SER A 100 17.11 0.50 10.87
C SER A 100 18.19 1.54 10.59
N MET A 101 19.47 1.22 10.84
CA MET A 101 20.60 2.08 10.49
C MET A 101 20.68 2.32 8.98
N LEU A 102 20.44 1.30 8.15
CA LEU A 102 20.45 1.45 6.70
C LEU A 102 19.30 2.32 6.20
N TYR A 103 18.11 2.25 6.80
CA TYR A 103 17.06 3.22 6.50
C TYR A 103 17.47 4.65 6.91
N GLU A 104 18.24 4.81 8.00
CA GLU A 104 18.72 6.11 8.44
C GLU A 104 19.74 6.72 7.47
N LEU A 105 20.65 5.90 6.95
CA LEU A 105 21.81 6.37 6.17
C LEU A 105 21.64 6.28 4.66
N SER A 106 20.91 5.27 4.16
CA SER A 106 20.82 5.01 2.72
C SER A 106 19.69 5.81 2.06
N PRO A 107 19.99 6.52 0.97
CA PRO A 107 18.96 7.19 0.18
C PRO A 107 18.05 6.14 -0.48
N MET A 108 16.77 6.46 -0.57
CA MET A 108 15.81 5.70 -1.38
C MET A 108 15.42 6.46 -2.64
N GLN A 109 14.99 5.71 -3.64
CA GLN A 109 14.51 6.24 -4.91
C GLN A 109 13.14 5.66 -5.25
N LEU A 110 12.37 6.38 -6.06
CA LEU A 110 11.11 5.89 -6.61
C LEU A 110 11.31 4.60 -7.41
N THR A 111 10.36 3.68 -7.29
CA THR A 111 10.27 2.49 -8.17
C THR A 111 9.86 2.90 -9.58
N GLU A 112 9.00 3.92 -9.70
CA GLU A 112 8.62 4.56 -10.96
C GLU A 112 8.58 6.09 -10.82
N PRO A 113 9.16 6.87 -11.75
CA PRO A 113 9.29 8.32 -11.61
C PRO A 113 7.95 9.08 -11.59
N GLN A 114 6.90 8.54 -12.20
CA GLN A 114 5.56 9.14 -12.27
C GLN A 114 4.72 8.97 -11.00
N LEU A 115 5.15 8.12 -10.07
CA LEU A 115 4.38 7.74 -8.88
C LEU A 115 3.83 8.92 -8.07
N PRO A 116 4.63 9.96 -7.74
CA PRO A 116 4.12 11.10 -6.97
C PRO A 116 2.94 11.80 -7.66
N THR A 117 3.03 11.97 -8.98
CA THR A 117 1.98 12.61 -9.76
C THR A 117 0.73 11.74 -9.81
N MET A 118 0.88 10.43 -10.02
CA MET A 118 -0.24 9.48 -10.06
C MET A 118 -0.94 9.39 -8.71
N LEU A 119 -0.18 9.27 -7.62
CA LEU A 119 -0.71 9.24 -6.27
C LEU A 119 -1.53 10.50 -5.99
N LYS A 120 -0.97 11.69 -6.28
CA LYS A 120 -1.68 12.96 -6.09
C LYS A 120 -3.00 13.00 -6.88
N GLN A 121 -3.04 12.47 -8.10
CA GLN A 121 -4.26 12.40 -8.91
C GLN A 121 -5.29 11.46 -8.30
N TRP A 122 -4.88 10.26 -7.86
CA TRP A 122 -5.79 9.31 -7.21
C TRP A 122 -6.36 9.86 -5.90
N GLN A 123 -5.55 10.57 -5.12
CA GLN A 123 -5.97 11.18 -3.86
C GLN A 123 -7.01 12.30 -4.01
N GLN A 124 -7.23 12.84 -5.22
CA GLN A 124 -8.31 13.79 -5.47
C GLN A 124 -9.70 13.16 -5.31
N LYS A 125 -9.80 11.84 -5.44
CA LYS A 125 -11.06 11.10 -5.42
C LYS A 125 -11.11 9.99 -4.38
N HIS A 126 -9.95 9.48 -3.95
CA HIS A 126 -9.86 8.28 -3.12
C HIS A 126 -9.00 8.51 -1.89
N THR A 127 -9.36 7.83 -0.80
CA THR A 127 -8.49 7.68 0.36
C THR A 127 -7.32 6.78 0.00
N ALA A 128 -6.10 7.22 0.31
CA ALA A 128 -4.87 6.47 0.09
C ALA A 128 -3.98 6.54 1.33
N PHE A 129 -3.37 5.42 1.70
CA PHE A 129 -2.37 5.36 2.76
C PHE A 129 -1.33 4.26 2.50
N ALA A 130 -0.20 4.36 3.20
CA ALA A 130 0.82 3.33 3.19
C ALA A 130 0.61 2.35 4.36
N LEU A 131 0.76 1.06 4.11
CA LEU A 131 0.80 0.00 5.11
C LEU A 131 2.10 -0.78 4.92
N THR A 132 3.01 -0.71 5.90
CA THR A 132 4.36 -1.27 5.77
C THR A 132 4.72 -2.19 6.93
N SER A 133 5.63 -3.12 6.67
CA SER A 133 6.24 -3.98 7.71
C SER A 133 7.41 -3.32 8.44
N ARG A 134 7.77 -2.09 8.11
CA ARG A 134 8.81 -1.35 8.81
C ARG A 134 8.47 -1.14 10.28
N ALA A 135 9.47 -1.26 11.15
CA ALA A 135 9.29 -1.07 12.57
C ALA A 135 9.06 0.42 12.92
N PRO A 136 8.30 0.73 14.00
CA PRO A 136 7.96 2.11 14.36
C PRO A 136 9.16 3.03 14.64
N ASP A 137 10.30 2.49 15.06
CA ASP A 137 11.55 3.22 15.28
C ASP A 137 12.19 3.75 13.98
N THR A 138 11.83 3.18 12.82
CA THR A 138 12.25 3.64 11.48
C THR A 138 11.32 4.70 10.87
N LEU A 139 10.40 5.24 11.66
CA LEU A 139 9.43 6.22 11.21
C LEU A 139 10.07 7.47 10.60
N PHE A 140 10.99 8.11 11.32
CA PHE A 140 11.62 9.35 10.86
C PHE A 140 12.39 9.19 9.55
N PRO A 141 13.25 8.16 9.36
CA PRO A 141 13.88 7.95 8.06
C PRO A 141 12.86 7.62 6.97
N THR A 142 11.78 6.89 7.29
CA THR A 142 10.71 6.61 6.33
C THR A 142 10.01 7.88 5.87
N LEU A 143 9.59 8.76 6.79
CA LEU A 143 8.96 10.03 6.45
C LEU A 143 9.90 10.96 5.68
N ARG A 144 11.20 10.96 6.03
CA ARG A 144 12.23 11.72 5.32
C ARG A 144 12.30 11.28 3.85
N GLU A 145 12.41 9.98 3.58
CA GLU A 145 12.56 9.48 2.21
C GLU A 145 11.27 9.59 1.39
N LEU A 146 10.09 9.38 2.00
CA LEU A 146 8.81 9.64 1.33
C LEU A 146 8.71 11.10 0.88
N LYS A 147 8.99 12.04 1.81
CA LYS A 147 8.98 13.48 1.51
C LYS A 147 10.00 13.84 0.44
N ARG A 148 11.23 13.31 0.52
CA ARG A 148 12.29 13.56 -0.45
C ARG A 148 11.90 13.13 -1.86
N ASN A 149 11.13 12.04 -1.98
CA ASN A 149 10.65 11.50 -3.25
C ASN A 149 9.26 12.04 -3.65
N GLY A 150 8.75 13.06 -2.96
CA GLY A 150 7.48 13.71 -3.32
C GLY A 150 6.23 12.89 -3.02
N ILE A 151 6.34 11.83 -2.22
CA ILE A 151 5.20 10.99 -1.80
C ILE A 151 4.57 11.60 -0.56
N ASP A 152 3.27 11.90 -0.63
CA ASP A 152 2.50 12.51 0.44
C ASP A 152 1.12 11.86 0.59
N PHE A 153 0.91 11.14 1.69
CA PHE A 153 -0.39 10.50 2.00
C PHE A 153 -1.34 11.42 2.79
N SER A 154 -0.91 12.62 3.19
CA SER A 154 -1.72 13.53 4.03
C SER A 154 -2.96 14.08 3.32
N SER A 155 -2.92 14.17 1.99
CA SER A 155 -3.98 14.78 1.18
C SER A 155 -5.32 14.04 1.27
N SER A 156 -5.29 12.71 1.49
CA SER A 156 -6.51 11.89 1.59
C SER A 156 -6.47 10.86 2.71
N ALA A 157 -5.73 11.18 3.80
CA ALA A 157 -5.55 10.29 4.94
C ALA A 157 -6.87 9.74 5.51
N LEU A 158 -6.84 8.48 5.95
CA LEU A 158 -7.94 7.86 6.70
C LEU A 158 -8.24 8.70 7.95
N ARG A 159 -9.50 9.08 8.13
CA ARG A 159 -9.96 9.86 9.30
C ARG A 159 -10.82 9.00 10.21
N LYS A 160 -10.76 9.20 11.53
CA LYS A 160 -11.82 8.66 12.37
C LYS A 160 -13.13 9.33 12.00
N LYS A 161 -14.24 8.62 12.20
CA LYS A 161 -15.56 9.12 11.85
C LYS A 161 -15.90 10.41 12.61
N GLU A 162 -15.30 10.60 13.79
CA GLU A 162 -15.48 11.77 14.64
C GLU A 162 -14.54 12.94 14.34
N ASP A 163 -13.49 12.73 13.53
CA ASP A 163 -12.46 13.75 13.30
C ASP A 163 -12.97 14.84 12.33
N THR A 164 -12.97 16.09 12.78
CA THR A 164 -13.31 17.26 11.94
C THR A 164 -12.11 17.78 11.12
N LEU A 165 -10.90 17.29 11.42
CA LEU A 165 -9.64 17.65 10.77
C LEU A 165 -8.92 16.37 10.28
N PRO A 166 -8.11 16.42 9.20
CA PRO A 166 -7.30 15.28 8.80
C PRO A 166 -6.40 14.84 9.96
N PRO A 167 -6.37 13.54 10.32
CA PRO A 167 -5.46 13.06 11.34
C PRO A 167 -4.06 13.07 10.73
N PHE A 168 -3.34 14.12 11.04
CA PHE A 168 -1.89 14.12 10.96
C PHE A 168 -1.38 14.35 12.37
N GLU A 169 -1.56 13.36 13.24
CA GLU A 169 -0.58 13.22 14.31
C GLU A 169 0.72 12.84 13.63
N LYS A 170 1.67 13.78 13.60
CA LYS A 170 3.06 13.57 13.22
C LYS A 170 3.50 12.19 13.69
N GLY A 171 3.74 11.28 12.76
CA GLY A 171 4.58 10.13 13.06
C GLY A 171 3.90 8.80 13.38
N LYS A 172 2.74 8.50 12.83
CA LYS A 172 2.30 7.10 12.75
C LYS A 172 1.93 6.79 11.31
N LEU A 173 2.79 5.98 10.68
CA LEU A 173 2.40 5.15 9.54
C LEU A 173 1.35 4.14 10.02
#